data_AF-A0A314ZR87-F1
#
_entry.id   AF-A0A314ZR87-F1
#
_cell.length_a   1.000
_cell.length_b   1.000
_cell.length_c   1.000
_cell.angle_alpha   90.00
_cell.angle_beta   90.00
_cell.angle_gamma   90.00
#
_symmetry.space_group_name_H-M   'P 1'
#
loop_
_entity.id
_entity.type
_entity.pdbx_description
1 polymer ?
#
loop_
_entity_poly.entity_id
_entity_poly.type
_entity_poly.pdbx_seq_one_letter_code
_entity_poly.pdbx_strand_id
1 'polypeptide(L)'
;MATPHVSGVVALLKSAHPKWSAVAIRSALMTTANPVDNSKRPIRDQGFNFTVALPLAMGAGQVDPNRALDPGLIYDATREDYINLLCSMNLFKKRLFAITRSKNYTCDTNLSGDTQQQNSLVL
;
A
#
# COMPACT_ATOMS: atom_id res chain seq x y z
N MET A 1 18.38 -2.67 -6.37
CA MET A 1 18.69 -1.23 -6.25
C MET A 1 17.46 -0.33 -6.17
N ALA A 2 16.21 -0.79 -6.38
CA ALA A 2 15.01 0.05 -6.26
C ALA A 2 14.60 0.39 -4.81
N THR A 3 14.66 -0.57 -3.89
CA THR A 3 14.28 -0.38 -2.48
C THR A 3 14.92 0.83 -1.79
N PRO A 4 16.25 1.08 -1.87
CA PRO A 4 16.85 2.26 -1.23
C PRO A 4 16.37 3.60 -1.83
N HIS A 5 16.01 3.63 -3.12
CA HIS A 5 15.45 4.83 -3.74
C HIS A 5 14.07 5.13 -3.17
N VAL A 6 13.20 4.12 -3.11
CA VAL A 6 11.85 4.26 -2.54
C VAL A 6 11.94 4.64 -1.05
N SER A 7 12.85 4.05 -0.26
CA SER A 7 13.01 4.44 1.14
C SER A 7 13.50 5.89 1.31
N GLY A 8 14.33 6.39 0.39
CA GLY A 8 14.73 7.80 0.39
C GLY A 8 13.56 8.73 0.14
N VAL A 9 12.70 8.41 -0.84
CA VAL A 9 11.48 9.17 -1.12
C VAL A 9 10.51 9.11 0.06
N VAL A 10 10.33 7.93 0.67
CA VAL A 10 9.51 7.76 1.88
C VAL A 10 10.00 8.65 3.01
N ALA A 11 11.32 8.74 3.23
CA ALA A 11 11.89 9.60 4.26
C ALA A 11 11.60 11.08 4.00
N LEU A 12 11.71 11.53 2.74
CA LEU A 12 11.36 12.90 2.35
C LEU A 12 9.87 13.18 2.55
N LEU A 13 8.99 12.27 2.12
CA LEU A 13 7.54 12.42 2.33
C LEU A 13 7.17 12.45 3.81
N LYS A 14 7.81 11.62 4.64
CA LYS A 14 7.61 11.66 6.10
C LYS A 14 8.09 12.96 6.72
N SER A 15 9.16 13.56 6.19
CA SER A 15 9.64 14.88 6.62
C SER A 15 8.65 15.99 6.23
N ALA A 16 8.07 15.92 5.03
CA ALA A 16 7.09 16.89 4.56
C ALA A 16 5.72 16.75 5.25
N HIS A 17 5.32 15.51 5.55
CA HIS A 17 4.06 15.17 6.22
C HIS A 17 4.30 14.34 7.49
N PRO A 18 4.77 14.95 8.60
CA PRO A 18 5.14 14.22 9.82
C PRO A 18 4.00 13.41 10.44
N LYS A 19 2.75 13.83 10.22
CA LYS A 19 1.55 13.19 10.76
C LYS A 19 1.06 11.99 9.94
N TRP A 20 1.51 11.82 8.69
CA TRP A 20 1.06 10.70 7.87
C TRP A 20 1.50 9.35 8.46
N SER A 21 0.58 8.39 8.44
CA SER A 21 0.88 7.01 8.76
C SER A 21 1.80 6.39 7.69
N ALA A 22 2.39 5.23 7.99
CA ALA A 22 3.15 4.48 6.97
C ALA A 22 2.25 4.04 5.80
N VAL A 23 0.96 3.79 6.06
CA VAL A 23 -0.02 3.39 5.05
C VAL A 23 -0.40 4.58 4.18
N ALA A 24 -0.59 5.76 4.77
CA ALA A 24 -0.83 7.01 4.04
C ALA A 24 0.31 7.33 3.06
N ILE A 25 1.57 7.21 3.48
CA ILE A 25 2.72 7.42 2.59
C ILE A 25 2.75 6.39 1.47
N ARG A 26 2.50 5.11 1.79
CA ARG A 26 2.40 4.06 0.77
C ARG A 26 1.29 4.36 -0.23
N SER A 27 0.12 4.80 0.24
CA SER A 27 -1.01 5.18 -0.60
C SER A 27 -0.61 6.31 -1.53
N ALA A 28 -0.04 7.39 -1.00
CA ALA A 28 0.40 8.55 -1.79
C ALA A 28 1.35 8.12 -2.91
N LEU A 29 2.33 7.26 -2.60
CA LEU A 29 3.27 6.74 -3.59
C LEU A 29 2.60 5.87 -4.66
N MET A 30 1.62 5.06 -4.29
CA MET A 30 0.93 4.16 -5.22
C MET A 30 -0.07 4.90 -6.12
N THR A 31 -0.89 5.79 -5.56
CA THR A 31 -1.94 6.49 -6.32
C THR A 31 -1.40 7.57 -7.27
N THR A 32 -0.18 8.05 -7.01
CA THR A 32 0.50 9.05 -7.84
C THR A 32 1.56 8.47 -8.79
N ALA A 33 1.82 7.15 -8.68
CA ALA A 33 2.75 6.46 -9.57
C ALA A 33 2.35 6.59 -11.04
N ASN A 34 3.35 6.59 -11.91
CA ASN A 34 3.17 6.71 -13.35
C ASN A 34 3.22 5.33 -14.02
N PRO A 35 2.12 4.87 -14.65
CA PRO A 35 2.11 3.60 -15.38
C PRO A 35 2.69 3.71 -16.81
N VAL A 36 3.06 4.91 -17.25
CA VAL A 36 3.64 5.15 -18.58
C VAL A 36 5.12 5.53 -18.52
N ASP A 37 5.84 5.19 -19.59
CA ASP A 37 7.24 5.51 -19.78
C ASP A 37 7.45 6.93 -20.34
N ASN A 38 8.71 7.30 -20.58
CA ASN A 38 9.10 8.58 -21.17
C ASN A 38 8.57 8.80 -22.61
N SER A 39 8.14 7.74 -23.29
CA SER A 39 7.52 7.79 -24.61
C SER A 39 6.00 7.92 -24.52
N LYS A 40 5.45 8.11 -23.31
CA LYS A 40 4.01 8.17 -23.00
C LYS A 40 3.28 6.88 -23.38
N ARG A 41 3.98 5.74 -23.37
CA ARG A 41 3.41 4.42 -23.62
C ARG A 41 3.39 3.61 -22.32
N PRO A 42 2.52 2.59 -22.20
CA PRO A 42 2.55 1.72 -21.03
C PRO A 42 3.94 1.12 -20.82
N ILE A 43 4.41 1.10 -19.58
CA ILE A 43 5.69 0.49 -19.22
C ILE A 43 5.71 -0.97 -19.70
N ARG A 44 6.87 -1.43 -20.19
CA ARG A 44 7.02 -2.75 -20.79
C ARG A 44 7.84 -3.67 -19.89
N ASP A 45 7.44 -4.94 -19.83
CA ASP A 45 8.13 -5.96 -19.06
C ASP A 45 9.21 -6.64 -19.91
N GLN A 46 10.47 -6.33 -19.60
CA GLN A 46 11.62 -6.95 -20.28
C GLN A 46 11.69 -8.47 -20.02
N GLY A 47 11.25 -8.95 -18.86
CA GLY A 47 11.21 -10.37 -18.52
C GLY A 47 10.10 -11.14 -19.24
N PHE A 48 9.14 -10.43 -19.86
CA PHE A 48 8.01 -11.02 -20.57
C PHE A 48 7.90 -10.46 -22.00
N ASN A 49 8.95 -10.65 -22.80
CA ASN A 49 9.02 -10.29 -24.24
C ASN A 49 8.62 -8.84 -24.56
N PHE A 50 8.94 -7.89 -23.68
CA PHE A 50 8.57 -6.47 -23.84
C PHE A 50 7.06 -6.27 -24.07
N THR A 51 6.22 -7.12 -23.49
CA THR A 51 4.78 -6.90 -23.41
C THR A 51 4.46 -5.80 -22.40
N VAL A 52 3.21 -5.36 -22.32
CA VAL A 52 2.79 -4.36 -21.32
C VAL A 52 2.97 -4.93 -19.92
N ALA A 53 3.66 -4.20 -19.06
CA ALA A 53 3.90 -4.61 -17.69
C ALA A 53 2.58 -4.64 -16.90
N LEU A 54 2.31 -5.80 -16.32
CA LEU A 54 1.14 -6.03 -15.48
C LEU A 54 1.38 -5.44 -14.08
N PRO A 55 0.32 -5.14 -13.30
CA PRO A 55 0.47 -4.71 -11.91
C PRO A 55 1.26 -5.71 -11.04
N LEU A 56 1.32 -6.98 -11.42
CA LEU A 56 2.15 -7.98 -10.76
C LEU A 56 3.66 -7.73 -10.95
N ALA A 57 4.06 -7.09 -12.04
CA ALA A 57 5.45 -6.77 -12.37
C ALA A 57 5.86 -5.37 -11.85
N MET A 58 4.97 -4.39 -11.93
CA MET A 58 5.29 -2.96 -11.66
C MET A 58 4.49 -2.32 -10.52
N GLY A 59 3.53 -3.03 -9.93
CA GLY A 59 2.58 -2.46 -8.98
C GLY A 59 1.72 -1.38 -9.65
N ALA A 60 1.64 -0.21 -9.02
CA ALA A 60 0.93 0.94 -9.57
C ALA A 60 1.73 1.71 -10.64
N GLY A 61 3.04 1.45 -10.75
CA GLY A 61 3.93 2.06 -11.74
C GLY A 61 5.19 2.69 -11.15
N GLN A 62 5.83 3.53 -11.94
CA GLN A 62 7.06 4.21 -11.55
C GLN A 62 6.76 5.35 -10.56
N VAL A 63 7.53 5.44 -9.48
CA VAL A 63 7.34 6.46 -8.43
C VAL A 63 7.51 7.88 -9.02
N ASP A 64 6.57 8.76 -8.70
CA ASP A 64 6.65 10.21 -8.96
C ASP A 64 6.69 10.97 -7.62
N PRO A 65 7.88 11.35 -7.12
CA PRO A 65 8.02 11.98 -5.80
C PRO A 65 7.31 13.32 -5.70
N ASN A 66 7.26 14.09 -6.78
CA ASN A 66 6.68 15.42 -6.78
C ASN A 66 5.16 15.34 -6.69
N ARG A 67 4.54 14.41 -7.42
CA ARG A 67 3.09 14.17 -7.31
C ARG A 67 2.72 13.54 -5.97
N ALA A 68 3.56 12.66 -5.42
CA ALA A 68 3.32 12.05 -4.12
C ALA A 68 3.32 13.04 -2.95
N LEU A 69 3.87 14.25 -3.13
CA LEU A 69 3.85 15.32 -2.13
C LEU A 69 2.43 15.83 -1.85
N ASP A 70 1.58 15.86 -2.88
CA ASP A 70 0.16 16.24 -2.77
C ASP A 70 -0.71 15.26 -3.59
N PRO A 71 -1.03 14.09 -3.00
CA PRO A 71 -1.76 13.03 -3.70
C PRO A 71 -3.27 13.32 -3.83
N GLY A 72 -3.77 14.39 -3.21
CA GLY A 72 -5.19 14.72 -3.09
C GLY A 72 -5.94 13.78 -2.12
N LEU A 73 -5.96 12.48 -2.40
CA LEU A 73 -6.59 11.45 -1.57
C LEU A 73 -5.58 10.38 -1.14
N ILE A 74 -5.70 9.95 0.12
CA ILE A 74 -4.94 8.83 0.68
C ILE A 74 -5.87 7.75 1.21
N TYR A 75 -5.53 6.50 0.94
CA TYR A 75 -6.14 5.32 1.54
C TYR A 75 -5.34 4.96 2.79
N ASP A 76 -5.79 5.45 3.95
CA ASP A 76 -5.16 5.14 5.23
C ASP A 76 -5.76 3.86 5.85
N ALA A 77 -4.96 3.18 6.66
CA ALA A 77 -5.40 2.01 7.42
C ALA A 77 -4.64 1.93 8.74
N THR A 78 -5.33 1.42 9.76
CA THR A 78 -4.81 1.26 11.11
C THR A 78 -4.12 -0.10 11.28
N ARG A 79 -3.45 -0.29 12.42
CA ARG A 79 -2.86 -1.59 12.77
C ARG A 79 -3.95 -2.66 12.92
N GLU A 80 -5.08 -2.25 13.48
CA GLU A 80 -6.25 -3.07 13.76
C GLU A 80 -6.85 -3.62 12.45
N ASP A 81 -6.90 -2.80 11.38
CA ASP A 81 -7.36 -3.24 10.06
C ASP A 81 -6.51 -4.39 9.48
N TYR A 82 -5.19 -4.33 9.65
CA TYR A 82 -4.30 -5.43 9.26
C TYR A 82 -4.49 -6.67 10.12
N ILE A 83 -4.75 -6.52 11.42
CA ILE A 83 -5.02 -7.66 12.30
C ILE A 83 -6.34 -8.31 11.92
N ASN A 84 -7.37 -7.52 11.61
CA ASN A 84 -8.66 -8.00 11.12
C ASN A 84 -8.52 -8.76 9.79
N LEU A 85 -7.68 -8.26 8.88
CA LEU A 85 -7.32 -8.98 7.65
C LEU A 85 -6.64 -10.32 7.95
N LEU A 86 -5.71 -10.36 8.91
CA LEU A 86 -5.06 -11.62 9.31
C LEU A 86 -6.05 -12.60 9.97
N CYS A 87 -7.05 -12.09 10.69
CA CYS A 87 -8.13 -12.87 11.26
C CYS A 87 -9.04 -13.48 10.17
N SER A 88 -9.39 -12.71 9.12
CA SER A 88 -10.25 -13.19 8.04
C SER A 88 -9.59 -14.27 7.17
N MET A 89 -8.25 -14.30 7.12
CA MET A 89 -7.46 -15.36 6.48
C MET A 89 -7.42 -16.68 7.29
N ASN A 90 -8.16 -16.78 8.40
CA ASN A 90 -8.24 -17.94 9.29
C ASN A 90 -6.86 -18.45 9.76
N LEU A 91 -5.93 -17.53 10.05
CA LEU A 91 -4.62 -17.88 10.57
C LEU A 91 -4.75 -18.46 11.99
N PHE A 92 -4.17 -19.65 12.23
CA PHE A 92 -4.12 -20.23 13.57
C PHE A 92 -3.53 -19.25 14.59
N LYS A 93 -4.11 -19.19 15.80
CA LYS A 93 -3.70 -18.27 16.90
C LYS A 93 -2.18 -18.20 17.11
N LYS A 94 -1.47 -19.33 17.02
CA LYS A 94 0.00 -19.40 17.14
C LYS A 94 0.72 -18.58 16.05
N ARG A 95 0.26 -18.64 14.80
CA ARG A 95 0.82 -17.87 13.67
C ARG A 95 0.49 -16.39 13.80
N LEU A 96 -0.75 -16.07 14.19
CA LEU A 96 -1.16 -14.69 14.43
C LEU A 96 -0.30 -14.03 15.53
N PHE A 97 -0.07 -14.73 16.65
CA PHE A 97 0.77 -14.22 17.74
C PHE A 97 2.24 -14.10 17.34
N ALA A 98 2.74 -14.99 16.48
CA ALA A 98 4.10 -14.88 15.94
C ALA A 98 4.26 -13.60 15.09
N ILE A 99 3.27 -13.24 14.29
CA ILE A 99 3.28 -12.06 13.43
C ILE A 99 3.07 -10.78 14.25
N THR A 100 2.02 -10.74 15.07
CA THR A 100 1.61 -9.55 15.82
C THR A 100 2.44 -9.30 17.07
N ARG A 101 3.20 -10.31 17.53
CA ARG A 101 3.98 -10.34 18.78
C ARG A 101 3.18 -10.01 20.04
N SER A 102 1.86 -10.23 20.02
CA SER A 102 0.96 -9.99 21.16
C SER A 102 -0.02 -11.14 21.31
N LYS A 103 -0.38 -11.45 22.55
CA LYS A 103 -1.39 -12.48 22.89
C LYS A 103 -2.78 -11.91 23.15
N ASN A 104 -2.93 -10.58 23.10
CA ASN A 104 -4.13 -9.88 23.56
C ASN A 104 -5.14 -9.59 22.44
N TYR A 105 -4.96 -10.14 21.24
CA TYR A 105 -5.89 -9.92 20.13
C TYR A 105 -6.97 -11.01 20.10
N THR A 106 -8.21 -10.58 20.29
CA THR A 106 -9.41 -11.38 20.04
C THR A 106 -9.92 -11.06 18.64
N CYS A 107 -9.85 -12.04 17.74
CA CYS A 107 -10.51 -11.92 16.44
C CYS A 107 -12.01 -12.01 16.67
N ASP A 108 -12.71 -10.88 16.59
CA ASP A 108 -14.17 -10.88 16.61
C ASP A 108 -14.67 -11.47 15.28
N THR A 109 -15.41 -12.57 15.36
CA THR A 109 -15.92 -13.33 14.21
C THR A 109 -17.01 -12.61 13.42
N ASN A 110 -17.37 -11.38 13.82
CA ASN A 110 -18.47 -10.61 13.22
C ASN A 110 -18.00 -9.64 12.13
N LEU A 111 -16.70 -9.56 11.83
CA LEU A 111 -16.15 -8.67 10.79
C LEU A 111 -16.05 -9.34 9.41
N SER A 112 -16.98 -10.23 9.08
CA SER A 112 -17.08 -10.85 7.75
C SER A 112 -17.90 -10.03 6.74
N GLY A 113 -18.38 -8.83 7.12
CA GLY A 113 -19.29 -8.02 6.31
C GLY A 113 -18.71 -6.80 5.56
N ASP A 114 -17.57 -6.24 5.96
CA ASP A 114 -17.22 -4.85 5.58
C ASP A 114 -16.13 -4.71 4.50
N THR A 115 -15.77 -5.76 3.75
CA THR A 115 -14.86 -5.62 2.59
C THR A 115 -15.52 -4.96 1.37
N GLN A 116 -16.79 -4.55 1.45
CA GLN A 116 -17.50 -3.82 0.39
C GLN A 116 -17.77 -2.33 0.72
N GLN A 117 -17.43 -1.81 1.91
CA GLN A 117 -17.94 -0.49 2.33
C GLN A 117 -16.93 0.44 3.00
N GLN A 118 -15.69 0.51 2.51
CA GLN A 118 -14.76 1.62 2.79
C GLN A 118 -14.56 2.54 1.57
N ASN A 119 -15.60 2.67 0.75
CA ASN A 119 -15.81 3.81 -0.16
C ASN A 119 -16.77 4.84 0.46
N SER A 120 -16.65 5.10 1.77
CA SER A 120 -17.36 6.20 2.42
C SER A 120 -16.38 7.28 2.84
N LEU A 121 -16.15 8.19 1.90
CA LEU A 121 -15.96 9.63 2.08
C LEU A 121 -15.73 10.09 3.52
N VAL A 122 -14.53 10.61 3.78
CA VAL A 122 -14.40 11.79 4.65
C VAL A 122 -14.30 12.97 3.71
N LEU A 123 -15.42 13.67 3.53
CA LEU A 123 -15.44 15.09 3.19
C LEU A 123 -15.02 15.89 4.42
#